data_AF-A0A957VDC3-F1
#
_entry.id   AF-A0A957VDC3-F1
#
_cell.length_a   1.000
_cell.length_b   1.000
_cell.length_c   1.000
_cell.angle_alpha   90.00
_cell.angle_beta   90.00
_cell.angle_gamma   90.00
#
_symmetry.space_group_name_H-M   'P 1'
#
loop_
_entity.id
_entity.type
_entity.pdbx_description
1 polymer ?
#
loop_
_entity_poly.entity_id
_entity_poly.type
_entity_poly.pdbx_seq_one_letter_code
_entity_poly.pdbx_strand_id
1 'polypeptide(L)'
;GPATATAGAFLQDGVTAGLNLIPGCVVIDDAKAVDDLHGLLAQVSQLDVRVLALDAPVVAGYTVADDTVSVAGDGSVMLIAFVPNADGDGDADKTARLQILHQPMRRTWPTK
;
A
#
# COMPACT_ATOMS: atom_id res chain seq x y z
N GLY A 1 -13.09 17.27 17.08
CA GLY A 1 -11.86 16.63 17.57
C GLY A 1 -11.42 15.63 16.53
N PRO A 2 -10.11 15.45 16.27
CA PRO A 2 -9.70 14.54 15.21
C PRO A 2 -10.10 13.12 15.60
N ALA A 3 -10.90 12.49 14.75
CA ALA A 3 -11.47 11.19 14.98
C ALA A 3 -10.35 10.13 14.90
N THR A 4 -10.31 9.30 15.93
CA THR A 4 -9.77 7.94 15.98
C THR A 4 -9.46 7.32 14.61
N ALA A 5 -8.18 7.05 14.36
CA ALA A 5 -7.79 6.07 13.35
C ALA A 5 -8.29 4.70 13.83
N THR A 6 -9.37 4.22 13.22
CA THR A 6 -9.87 2.86 13.47
C THR A 6 -8.88 1.88 12.87
N ALA A 7 -7.95 1.38 13.69
CA ALA A 7 -7.33 0.09 13.46
C ALA A 7 -8.41 -0.97 13.67
N GLY A 8 -9.03 -1.44 12.59
CA GLY A 8 -9.99 -2.52 12.67
C GLY A 8 -11.15 -2.40 11.70
N ALA A 9 -10.95 -2.93 10.51
CA ALA A 9 -11.95 -3.82 9.96
C ALA A 9 -11.25 -5.16 9.74
N PHE A 10 -11.54 -6.13 10.63
CA PHE A 10 -11.64 -7.52 10.17
C PHE A 10 -12.76 -7.49 9.14
N LEU A 11 -12.43 -7.15 7.89
CA LEU A 11 -13.40 -7.13 6.82
C LEU A 11 -13.93 -8.55 6.72
N GLN A 12 -15.23 -8.64 6.95
CA GLN A 12 -16.02 -9.84 7.13
C GLN A 12 -16.27 -10.60 5.84
N ASP A 13 -15.49 -10.32 4.80
CA ASP A 13 -15.25 -11.22 3.68
C ASP A 13 -13.81 -11.70 3.84
N GLY A 14 -13.58 -13.01 3.88
CA GLY A 14 -12.27 -13.66 4.12
C GLY A 14 -11.20 -13.38 3.05
N VAL A 15 -11.32 -12.27 2.35
CA VAL A 15 -10.69 -11.88 1.11
C VAL A 15 -9.70 -10.73 1.33
N THR A 16 -10.00 -9.76 2.20
CA THR A 16 -9.07 -8.70 2.65
C THR A 16 -8.60 -8.89 4.10
N ALA A 17 -9.14 -9.89 4.79
CA ALA A 17 -8.73 -10.30 6.12
C ALA A 17 -7.24 -10.73 6.11
N GLY A 18 -6.37 -9.87 6.66
CA GLY A 18 -4.93 -10.15 6.80
C GLY A 18 -4.00 -9.22 6.03
N LEU A 19 -4.51 -8.32 5.18
CA LEU A 19 -3.64 -7.33 4.51
C LEU A 19 -2.98 -6.35 5.48
N ASN A 20 -3.66 -6.03 6.58
CA ASN A 20 -3.08 -5.25 7.69
C ASN A 20 -1.93 -5.97 8.42
N LEU A 21 -1.67 -7.26 8.11
CA LEU A 21 -0.57 -8.04 8.68
C LEU A 21 0.65 -8.06 7.76
N ILE A 22 0.62 -7.39 6.61
CA ILE A 22 1.79 -7.28 5.73
C ILE A 22 2.89 -6.53 6.49
N PRO A 23 4.06 -7.14 6.70
CA PRO A 23 5.15 -6.49 7.44
C PRO A 23 5.60 -5.19 6.75
N GLY A 24 5.78 -4.13 7.53
CA GLY A 24 6.29 -2.84 7.02
C GLY A 24 5.40 -2.26 5.92
N CYS A 25 4.08 -2.36 6.06
CA CYS A 25 3.11 -1.86 5.08
C CYS A 25 1.95 -1.17 5.79
N VAL A 26 1.53 -0.03 5.24
CA VAL A 26 0.24 0.61 5.54
C VAL A 26 -0.74 0.19 4.46
N VAL A 27 -1.93 -0.26 4.87
CA VAL A 27 -3.02 -0.54 3.95
C VAL A 27 -4.03 0.60 4.01
N ILE A 28 -4.43 1.08 2.84
CA ILE A 28 -5.44 2.12 2.65
C ILE A 28 -6.61 1.48 1.91
N ASP A 29 -7.68 1.17 2.64
CA ASP A 29 -8.84 0.45 2.12
C ASP A 29 -9.66 1.27 1.11
N ASP A 30 -9.54 2.61 1.16
CA ASP A 30 -10.10 3.53 0.17
C ASP A 30 -9.19 4.75 0.00
N ALA A 31 -8.41 4.76 -1.09
CA ALA A 31 -7.48 5.86 -1.37
C ALA A 31 -8.20 7.20 -1.59
N LYS A 32 -9.45 7.18 -2.06
CA LYS A 32 -10.24 8.39 -2.36
C LYS A 32 -10.81 9.04 -1.09
N ALA A 33 -10.85 8.28 0.01
CA ALA A 33 -11.28 8.78 1.32
C ALA A 33 -10.15 9.45 2.12
N VAL A 34 -8.91 9.47 1.61
CA VAL A 34 -7.76 10.09 2.29
C VAL A 34 -7.68 11.57 1.94
N ASP A 35 -8.01 12.44 2.90
CA ASP A 35 -8.05 13.91 2.71
C ASP A 35 -6.69 14.52 2.32
N ASP A 36 -5.58 14.05 2.91
CA ASP A 36 -4.22 14.48 2.61
C ASP A 36 -3.31 13.30 2.30
N LEU A 37 -3.46 12.75 1.10
CA LEU A 37 -2.63 11.64 0.63
C LEU A 37 -1.15 12.03 0.54
N HIS A 38 -0.85 13.30 0.22
CA HIS A 38 0.53 13.76 0.10
C HIS A 38 1.24 13.78 1.46
N GLY A 39 0.62 14.35 2.49
CA GLY A 39 1.15 14.36 3.85
C GLY A 39 1.32 12.95 4.42
N LEU A 40 0.37 12.05 4.13
CA LEU A 40 0.48 10.63 4.50
C LEU A 40 1.72 9.98 3.85
N LEU A 41 1.89 10.13 2.54
CA LEU A 41 3.03 9.55 1.82
C LEU A 41 4.37 10.12 2.30
N ALA A 42 4.43 11.41 2.65
CA ALA A 42 5.63 12.02 3.20
C ALA A 42 6.02 11.41 4.55
N GLN A 43 5.06 11.17 5.45
CA GLN A 43 5.32 10.52 6.74
C GLN A 43 5.73 9.06 6.57
N VAL A 44 5.02 8.32 5.71
CA VAL A 44 5.31 6.91 5.44
C VAL A 44 6.70 6.72 4.81
N SER A 45 7.11 7.65 3.93
CA SER A 45 8.46 7.67 3.34
C SER A 45 9.57 7.74 4.39
N GLN A 46 9.39 8.57 5.43
CA GLN A 46 10.37 8.72 6.50
C GLN A 46 10.49 7.46 7.37
N LEU A 47 9.40 6.70 7.49
CA LEU A 47 9.35 5.46 8.26
C LEU A 47 9.83 4.23 7.48
N ASP A 48 10.17 4.39 6.20
CA ASP A 48 10.54 3.30 5.29
C ASP A 48 9.45 2.21 5.17
N VAL A 49 8.19 2.66 5.20
CA VAL A 49 7.03 1.78 5.16
C VAL A 49 6.42 1.78 3.75
N ARG A 50 5.94 0.63 3.30
CA ARG A 50 5.28 0.47 1.99
C ARG A 50 3.80 0.84 2.10
N VAL A 51 3.15 1.14 0.98
CA VAL A 51 1.70 1.41 0.96
C VAL A 51 0.99 0.52 -0.04
N LEU A 52 -0.07 -0.15 0.41
CA LEU A 52 -1.04 -0.82 -0.44
C LEU A 52 -2.36 -0.06 -0.35
N ALA A 53 -2.80 0.54 -1.45
CA ALA A 53 -4.05 1.28 -1.50
C ALA A 53 -5.05 0.63 -2.46
N LEU A 54 -6.31 0.61 -2.08
CA LEU A 54 -7.39 0.00 -2.85
C LEU A 54 -8.26 1.07 -3.52
N ASP A 55 -8.73 0.80 -4.74
CA ASP A 55 -9.70 1.63 -5.45
C ASP A 55 -10.93 0.80 -5.88
N ALA A 56 -12.01 0.92 -5.09
CA ALA A 56 -13.31 0.24 -5.26
C ALA A 56 -13.26 -1.29 -4.99
N PRO A 57 -14.38 -2.07 -5.09
CA PRO A 57 -14.44 -3.43 -4.55
C PRO A 57 -13.44 -4.34 -5.27
N VAL A 58 -12.29 -4.51 -4.65
CA VAL A 58 -11.14 -5.24 -5.16
C VAL A 58 -10.71 -6.25 -4.12
N VAL A 59 -10.31 -7.40 -4.61
CA VAL A 59 -9.75 -8.48 -3.82
C VAL A 59 -8.24 -8.42 -3.95
N ALA A 60 -7.55 -8.09 -2.87
CA ALA A 60 -6.11 -8.15 -2.80
C ALA A 60 -5.67 -9.33 -1.94
N GLY A 61 -4.80 -10.18 -2.48
CA GLY A 61 -4.13 -11.26 -1.75
C GLY A 61 -2.65 -10.92 -1.58
N TYR A 62 -2.05 -11.34 -0.46
CA TYR A 62 -0.62 -11.21 -0.22
C TYR A 62 0.01 -12.57 0.09
N THR A 63 1.11 -12.88 -0.58
CA THR A 63 1.89 -14.09 -0.35
C THR A 63 3.21 -13.71 0.32
N VAL A 64 3.37 -14.09 1.59
CA VAL A 64 4.57 -13.77 2.40
C VAL A 64 5.84 -14.37 1.80
N ALA A 65 5.76 -15.61 1.30
CA ALA A 65 6.94 -16.38 0.87
C ALA A 65 7.69 -15.73 -0.32
N ASP A 66 6.98 -14.97 -1.16
CA ASP A 66 7.55 -14.31 -2.33
C ASP A 66 7.29 -12.80 -2.37
N ASP A 67 6.76 -12.23 -1.28
CA ASP A 67 6.47 -10.80 -1.12
C ASP A 67 5.67 -10.24 -2.32
N THR A 68 4.65 -10.99 -2.75
CA THR A 68 3.78 -10.62 -3.89
C THR A 68 2.38 -10.25 -3.46
N VAL A 69 1.81 -9.31 -4.20
CA VAL A 69 0.39 -8.94 -4.15
C VAL A 69 -0.30 -9.43 -5.42
N SER A 70 -1.46 -10.07 -5.27
CA SER A 70 -2.33 -10.51 -6.36
C SER A 70 -3.68 -9.79 -6.31
N VAL A 71 -4.24 -9.48 -7.48
CA VAL A 71 -5.52 -8.78 -7.61
C VAL A 71 -6.58 -9.66 -8.27
N ALA A 72 -7.77 -9.67 -7.69
CA ALA A 72 -8.99 -10.21 -8.28
C ALA A 72 -10.15 -9.20 -8.12
N GLY A 73 -11.20 -9.35 -8.94
CA GLY A 73 -12.29 -8.38 -9.06
C GLY A 73 -12.00 -7.26 -10.05
N ASP A 74 -12.98 -6.37 -10.20
CA ASP A 74 -12.97 -5.29 -11.21
C ASP A 74 -12.27 -4.01 -10.74
N GLY A 75 -11.86 -3.95 -9.47
CA GLY A 75 -11.15 -2.81 -8.90
C GLY A 75 -9.63 -2.85 -9.14
N SER A 76 -8.93 -1.91 -8.50
CA SER A 76 -7.49 -1.75 -8.67
C SER A 76 -6.76 -1.70 -7.33
N VAL A 77 -5.52 -2.18 -7.32
CA VAL A 77 -4.61 -2.04 -6.18
C VAL A 77 -3.42 -1.20 -6.60
N MET A 78 -3.07 -0.21 -5.79
CA MET A 78 -1.90 0.62 -5.96
C MET A 78 -0.85 0.24 -4.93
N LEU A 79 0.33 -0.17 -5.40
CA LEU A 79 1.50 -0.44 -4.59
C LEU A 79 2.44 0.75 -4.64
N ILE A 80 2.88 1.21 -3.48
CA ILE A 80 3.85 2.28 -3.34
C ILE A 80 5.01 1.79 -2.48
N ALA A 81 6.22 2.00 -2.99
CA ALA A 81 7.46 1.77 -2.25
C ALA A 81 8.35 3.01 -2.39
N PHE A 82 9.13 3.32 -1.36
CA PHE A 82 10.03 4.46 -1.35
C PHE A 82 11.45 3.95 -1.60
N VAL A 83 12.08 4.42 -2.66
CA VAL A 83 13.45 4.01 -3.03
C VAL A 83 14.42 5.17 -2.78
N PRO A 84 15.62 4.93 -2.23
CA PRO A 84 16.64 5.97 -2.11
C PRO A 84 16.98 6.56 -3.46
N ASN A 85 17.09 7.89 -3.55
CA ASN A 85 17.62 8.54 -4.73
C ASN A 85 19.11 8.21 -4.90
N ALA A 86 19.50 7.86 -6.12
CA ALA A 86 20.88 7.53 -6.45
C ALA A 86 21.83 8.74 -6.34
N ASP A 87 21.29 9.95 -6.40
CA ASP A 87 22.03 11.22 -6.45
C ASP A 87 21.99 12.01 -5.13
N GLY A 88 21.32 11.48 -4.09
CA GLY A 88 21.13 12.15 -2.81
C GLY A 88 22.09 11.65 -1.72
N ASP A 89 22.65 12.59 -0.95
CA ASP A 89 23.44 12.30 0.25
C ASP A 89 22.49 11.81 1.38
N GLY A 90 22.32 10.49 1.47
CA GLY A 90 21.66 9.82 2.60
C GLY A 90 20.12 9.70 2.54
N ASP A 91 19.57 9.06 3.57
CA ASP A 91 18.15 8.66 3.74
C ASP A 91 17.09 9.77 3.57
N ALA A 92 17.50 11.03 3.35
CA ALA A 92 16.64 12.19 3.29
C ALA A 92 15.83 12.30 1.97
N ASP A 93 16.35 11.79 0.85
CA ASP A 93 15.71 11.92 -0.46
C ASP A 93 15.31 10.54 -1.00
N LYS A 94 14.11 10.07 -0.62
CA LYS A 94 13.49 8.87 -1.22
C LYS A 94 12.44 9.29 -2.25
N THR A 95 12.42 8.59 -3.37
CA THR A 95 11.39 8.73 -4.41
C THR A 95 10.31 7.66 -4.23
N ALA A 96 9.05 8.07 -4.24
CA ALA A 96 7.93 7.14 -4.30
C ALA A 96 7.87 6.48 -5.69
N ARG A 97 7.98 5.15 -5.73
CA ARG A 97 7.70 4.32 -6.90
C ARG A 97 6.32 3.74 -6.76
N LEU A 98 5.54 3.85 -7.83
CA LEU A 98 4.13 3.52 -7.83
C LEU A 98 3.83 2.50 -8.93
N GLN A 99 3.00 1.52 -8.58
CA GLN A 99 2.55 0.50 -9.52
C GLN A 99 1.08 0.22 -9.28
N ILE A 100 0.29 0.24 -10.35
CA ILE A 100 -1.14 -0.07 -10.32
C ILE A 100 -1.33 -1.49 -10.87
N LEU A 101 -2.10 -2.29 -10.15
CA LEU A 101 -2.45 -3.66 -10.47
C LEU A 101 -3.96 -3.77 -10.72
N HIS A 102 -4.31 -4.45 -11.80
CA HIS A 102 -5.69 -4.82 -12.14
C HIS A 102 -5.77 -6.35 -12.28
N GLN A 103 -6.96 -6.95 -12.26
CA GLN A 103 -7.06 -8.38 -12.56
C GLN A 103 -6.61 -8.68 -14.01
N PRO A 104 -5.92 -9.81 -14.29
CA PRO A 104 -5.37 -10.81 -13.35
C PRO A 104 -3.87 -10.61 -13.10
N MET A 105 -3.50 -9.54 -12.37
CA MET A 105 -2.10 -9.26 -12.07
C MET A 105 -1.65 -9.84 -10.74
N ARG A 106 -0.39 -10.28 -10.73
CA ARG A 106 0.38 -10.61 -9.54
C ARG A 106 1.78 -10.03 -9.67
N ARG A 107 2.20 -9.24 -8.69
CA ARG A 107 3.47 -8.50 -8.73
C ARG A 107 4.08 -8.36 -7.34
N THR A 108 5.40 -8.27 -7.30
CA THR A 108 6.14 -7.81 -6.13
C THR A 108 6.01 -6.30 -6.01
N TRP A 109 6.53 -5.76 -4.91
CA TRP A 109 6.65 -4.32 -4.71
C TRP A 109 7.52 -3.66 -5.80
N PRO A 110 7.26 -2.38 -6.11
CA PRO A 110 8.12 -1.61 -7.00
C PRO A 110 9.54 -1.53 -6.44
N THR A 111 10.51 -2.04 -7.19
CA THR A 111 11.95 -1.97 -6.83
C THR A 111 12.72 -1.31 -7.97
N LYS A 112 13.46 -0.24 -7.65
CA LYS A 112 14.38 0.52 -8.51
C LYS A 112 13.82 0.96 -9.87
#